data_AF-A0A2I0VKW0-F1
#
_entry.id   AF-A0A2I0VKW0-F1
#
_cell.length_a   1.000
_cell.length_b   1.000
_cell.length_c   1.000
_cell.angle_alpha   90.00
_cell.angle_beta   90.00
_cell.angle_gamma   90.00
#
_symmetry.space_group_name_H-M   'P 1'
#
loop_
_entity.id
_entity.type
_entity.pdbx_description
1 polymer ?
#
loop_
_entity_poly.entity_id
_entity_poly.type
_entity_poly.pdbx_seq_one_letter_code
_entity_poly.pdbx_strand_id
1 'polypeptide(L)'
;MAYKSHIMHQVKALGFQRATATSISLGIDDLLTIPSKGWLVQDTEQQSFLLEKNHHYGNVHVVEKLRQSIEIWYATSEYLRQEMNPNFWMTDPSNPVHLMSFSGARENASQVHQFVGMRGLMSDF
;
A
#
# COMPACT_ATOMS: atom_id res chain seq x y z
N MET A 1 -30.62 9.71 29.25
CA MET A 1 -29.26 9.14 29.07
C MET A 1 -29.24 7.61 28.98
N ALA A 2 -30.06 6.87 29.75
CA ALA A 2 -30.07 5.39 29.75
C ALA A 2 -30.47 4.70 28.43
N TYR A 3 -31.33 5.32 27.60
CA TYR A 3 -31.74 4.74 26.31
C TYR A 3 -30.58 4.69 25.29
N LYS A 4 -29.76 5.75 25.24
CA LYS A 4 -28.60 5.82 24.35
C LYS A 4 -27.53 4.80 24.73
N SER A 5 -27.29 4.60 26.03
CA SER A 5 -26.36 3.57 26.49
C SER A 5 -26.87 2.17 26.17
N HIS A 6 -28.17 1.92 26.32
CA HIS A 6 -28.77 0.62 25.99
C HIS A 6 -28.61 0.26 24.51
N ILE A 7 -28.90 1.19 23.59
CA ILE A 7 -28.68 0.97 22.15
C ILE A 7 -27.20 0.71 21.85
N MET A 8 -26.29 1.48 22.44
CA MET A 8 -24.85 1.31 22.22
C MET A 8 -24.36 -0.07 22.67
N HIS A 9 -24.87 -0.58 23.80
CA HIS A 9 -24.55 -1.94 24.25
C HIS A 9 -25.09 -3.02 23.31
N GLN A 10 -26.30 -2.85 22.75
CA GLN A 10 -26.85 -3.79 21.77
C GLN A 10 -26.02 -3.82 20.49
N VAL A 11 -25.66 -2.65 19.94
CA VAL A 11 -24.83 -2.55 18.73
C VAL A 11 -23.45 -3.17 18.97
N LYS A 12 -22.84 -2.92 20.14
CA LYS A 12 -21.56 -3.52 20.54
C LYS A 12 -21.64 -5.05 20.59
N ALA A 13 -22.64 -5.61 21.27
CA ALA A 13 -22.79 -7.05 21.41
C ALA A 13 -23.04 -7.73 20.05
N LEU A 14 -23.91 -7.15 19.22
CA LEU A 14 -24.20 -7.64 17.88
C LEU A 14 -22.95 -7.57 16.98
N GLY A 15 -22.21 -6.46 17.03
CA GLY A 15 -20.98 -6.27 16.26
C GLY A 15 -19.92 -7.34 16.58
N PHE A 16 -19.67 -7.60 17.87
CA PHE A 16 -18.74 -8.66 18.28
C PHE A 16 -19.22 -10.05 17.88
N GLN A 17 -20.49 -10.38 18.08
CA GLN A 17 -21.03 -11.68 17.70
C GLN A 17 -20.89 -11.93 16.20
N ARG A 18 -21.19 -10.91 15.36
CA ARG A 18 -21.04 -11.00 13.91
C ARG A 18 -19.58 -11.10 13.49
N ALA A 19 -18.68 -10.33 14.08
CA ALA A 19 -17.24 -10.40 13.80
C ALA A 19 -16.65 -11.78 14.14
N THR A 20 -17.07 -12.41 15.23
CA THR A 20 -16.66 -13.77 15.57
C THR A 20 -17.25 -14.80 14.61
N ALA A 21 -18.52 -14.65 14.23
CA ALA A 21 -19.18 -15.57 13.30
C ALA A 21 -18.62 -15.52 11.87
N THR A 22 -18.21 -14.33 11.40
CA THR A 22 -17.58 -14.19 10.08
C THR A 22 -16.15 -14.72 10.05
N SER A 23 -15.50 -14.91 11.20
CA SER A 23 -14.19 -15.54 11.36
C SER A 23 -13.15 -15.07 10.32
N ILE A 24 -13.09 -13.75 10.11
CA ILE A 24 -12.22 -13.13 9.12
C ILE A 24 -10.76 -13.29 9.60
N SER A 25 -10.00 -14.10 8.88
CA SER A 25 -8.57 -14.31 9.10
C SER A 25 -7.77 -13.57 8.04
N LEU A 26 -6.50 -13.29 8.33
CA LEU A 26 -5.54 -12.71 7.39
C LEU A 26 -4.45 -13.73 7.10
N GLY A 27 -4.41 -14.22 5.86
CA GLY A 27 -3.34 -15.02 5.30
C GLY A 27 -2.35 -14.19 4.48
N ILE A 28 -1.21 -14.79 4.13
CA ILE A 28 -0.25 -14.18 3.19
C ILE A 28 -0.86 -14.09 1.79
N ASP A 29 -1.70 -15.05 1.42
CA ASP A 29 -2.37 -15.10 0.11
C ASP A 29 -3.39 -13.95 -0.07
N ASP A 30 -3.89 -13.38 1.02
CA ASP A 30 -4.80 -12.22 0.99
C ASP A 30 -4.06 -10.92 0.63
N LEU A 31 -2.71 -10.91 0.74
CA LEU A 31 -1.85 -9.80 0.32
C LEU A 31 -1.61 -9.87 -1.19
N LEU A 32 -2.68 -9.59 -1.94
CA LEU A 32 -2.68 -9.62 -3.40
C LEU A 32 -1.70 -8.59 -3.98
N THR A 33 -0.51 -9.06 -4.35
CA THR A 33 0.50 -8.22 -4.98
C THR A 33 0.06 -7.85 -6.39
N ILE A 34 0.20 -6.57 -6.77
CA ILE A 34 -0.19 -6.12 -8.11
C ILE A 34 0.73 -6.78 -9.15
N PRO A 35 0.20 -7.38 -10.23
CA PRO A 35 1.02 -7.90 -11.33
C PRO A 35 1.90 -6.81 -11.97
N SER A 36 1.42 -5.56 -11.96
CA SER A 36 2.12 -4.39 -12.47
C SER A 36 3.45 -4.08 -11.76
N LYS A 37 3.62 -4.56 -10.52
CA LYS A 37 4.83 -4.29 -9.74
C LYS A 37 6.10 -4.82 -10.40
N GLY A 38 6.03 -5.99 -11.04
CA GLY A 38 7.21 -6.64 -11.63
C GLY A 38 7.82 -5.81 -12.77
N TRP A 39 6.99 -5.37 -13.72
CA TRP A 39 7.47 -4.57 -14.85
C TRP A 39 7.90 -3.16 -14.42
N LEU A 40 7.21 -2.57 -13.44
CA LEU A 40 7.51 -1.21 -12.98
C LEU A 40 8.85 -1.13 -12.24
N VAL A 41 9.18 -2.16 -11.45
CA VAL A 41 10.49 -2.28 -10.80
C VAL A 41 11.58 -2.45 -11.87
N GLN A 42 11.35 -3.30 -12.87
CA GLN A 42 12.30 -3.53 -13.96
C GLN A 42 12.55 -2.25 -14.77
N ASP A 43 11.50 -1.49 -15.08
CA ASP A 43 11.62 -0.20 -15.77
C ASP A 43 12.43 0.80 -14.93
N THR A 44 12.15 0.88 -13.63
CA THR A 44 12.89 1.76 -12.70
C THR A 44 14.38 1.40 -12.61
N GLU A 45 14.70 0.11 -12.58
CA GLU A 45 16.09 -0.38 -12.61
C GLU A 45 16.80 -0.01 -13.92
N GLN A 46 16.10 -0.15 -15.05
CA GLN A 46 16.66 0.21 -16.35
C GLN A 46 16.90 1.73 -16.48
N GLN A 47 15.98 2.56 -16.00
CA GLN A 47 16.16 4.02 -15.94
C GLN A 47 17.37 4.39 -15.07
N SER A 48 17.50 3.75 -13.91
CA SER A 48 18.65 3.95 -13.02
C SER A 48 19.97 3.58 -13.70
N PHE A 49 20.00 2.47 -14.43
CA PHE A 49 21.19 2.02 -15.18
C PHE A 49 21.57 2.99 -16.31
N LEU A 50 20.60 3.52 -17.05
CA LEU A 50 20.84 4.54 -18.08
C LEU A 50 21.39 5.83 -17.47
N LEU A 51 20.87 6.23 -16.30
CA LEU A 51 21.35 7.38 -15.55
C LEU A 51 22.83 7.20 -15.15
N GLU A 52 23.21 6.02 -14.66
CA GLU A 52 24.60 5.69 -14.32
C GLU A 52 25.52 5.76 -15.53
N LYS A 53 25.08 5.23 -16.68
CA LYS A 53 25.85 5.29 -17.92
C LYS A 53 26.06 6.73 -18.38
N ASN A 54 25.02 7.57 -18.31
CA ASN A 54 25.12 8.98 -18.68
C ASN A 54 26.07 9.76 -17.75
N HIS A 55 26.16 9.40 -16.47
CA HIS A 55 27.11 10.00 -15.54
C HIS A 55 28.57 9.70 -15.88
N HIS A 56 28.87 8.50 -16.41
CA HIS A 56 30.22 8.17 -16.86
C HIS A 56 30.71 9.06 -18.03
N TYR A 57 29.80 9.65 -18.80
CA TYR A 57 30.13 10.45 -19.99
C TYR A 57 30.12 11.97 -19.77
N GLY A 58 29.57 12.48 -18.67
CA GLY A 58 29.68 13.91 -18.37
C GLY A 58 28.75 14.46 -17.30
N ASN A 59 29.35 15.08 -16.28
CA ASN A 59 28.90 16.31 -15.63
C ASN A 59 27.54 16.31 -14.91
N VAL A 60 27.32 15.34 -14.03
CA VAL A 60 26.26 15.43 -13.01
C VAL A 60 26.91 15.28 -11.63
N HIS A 61 26.74 16.30 -10.78
CA HIS A 61 27.26 16.28 -9.41
C HIS A 61 26.57 15.13 -8.64
N VAL A 62 27.31 14.40 -7.79
CA VAL A 62 26.79 13.27 -6.97
C VAL A 62 25.45 13.58 -6.28
N VAL A 63 25.23 14.84 -5.87
CA VAL A 63 23.99 15.32 -5.26
C VAL A 63 22.79 15.23 -6.21
N GLU A 64 22.99 15.56 -7.48
CA GLU A 64 21.95 15.53 -8.50
C GLU A 64 21.61 14.09 -8.90
N LYS A 65 22.59 13.17 -8.89
CA LYS A 65 22.33 11.72 -9.02
C LYS A 65 21.38 11.23 -7.93
N LEU A 66 21.71 11.57 -6.67
CA LEU A 66 20.92 11.13 -5.52
C LEU A 66 19.49 11.68 -5.62
N ARG A 67 19.34 12.96 -5.97
CA ARG A 67 18.04 13.60 -6.15
C ARG A 67 17.20 12.92 -7.24
N GLN A 68 17.79 12.65 -8.41
CA GLN A 68 17.10 12.01 -9.52
C GLN A 68 16.71 10.56 -9.17
N SER A 69 17.57 9.82 -8.49
CA SER A 69 17.23 8.46 -8.04
C SER A 69 16.06 8.46 -7.03
N ILE A 70 16.09 9.38 -6.06
CA ILE A 70 14.99 9.60 -5.11
C ILE A 70 13.69 9.92 -5.86
N GLU A 71 13.74 10.81 -6.84
CA GLU A 71 12.55 11.23 -7.60
C GLU A 71 11.94 10.08 -8.41
N ILE A 72 12.78 9.27 -9.09
CA ILE A 72 12.32 8.10 -9.84
C ILE A 72 11.65 7.10 -8.89
N TRP A 73 12.30 6.74 -7.78
CA TRP A 73 11.73 5.79 -6.81
C TRP A 73 10.45 6.32 -6.15
N TYR A 74 10.39 7.62 -5.87
CA TYR A 74 9.20 8.27 -5.34
C TYR A 74 8.03 8.23 -6.35
N ALA A 75 8.29 8.56 -7.62
CA ALA A 75 7.30 8.52 -8.68
C ALA A 75 6.77 7.09 -8.91
N THR A 76 7.66 6.10 -8.94
CA THR A 76 7.32 4.67 -9.03
C THR A 76 6.44 4.22 -7.85
N SER A 77 6.80 4.62 -6.63
CA SER A 77 6.03 4.29 -5.43
C SER A 77 4.63 4.93 -5.46
N GLU A 78 4.52 6.18 -5.90
CA GLU A 78 3.25 6.90 -5.99
C GLU A 78 2.36 6.32 -7.10
N TYR A 79 2.96 5.93 -8.22
CA TYR A 79 2.25 5.24 -9.31
C TYR A 79 1.67 3.90 -8.85
N LEU A 80 2.45 3.09 -8.11
CA LEU A 80 1.94 1.85 -7.51
C LEU A 80 0.81 2.11 -6.52
N ARG A 81 0.92 3.18 -5.72
CA ARG A 81 -0.14 3.57 -4.78
C ARG A 81 -1.44 3.87 -5.52
N GLN A 82 -1.37 4.55 -6.66
CA GLN A 82 -2.53 4.87 -7.49
C GLN A 82 -3.11 3.64 -8.19
N GLU A 83 -2.28 2.73 -8.69
CA GLU A 83 -2.68 1.44 -9.29
C GLU A 83 -3.33 0.49 -8.27
N MET A 84 -2.95 0.56 -6.99
CA MET A 84 -3.53 -0.30 -5.95
C MET A 84 -5.01 -0.03 -5.68
N ASN A 85 -5.41 1.24 -5.63
CA ASN A 85 -6.78 1.63 -5.31
C ASN A 85 -7.85 0.99 -6.22
N PRO A 86 -7.72 1.04 -7.57
CA PRO A 86 -8.68 0.38 -8.47
C PRO A 86 -8.57 -1.15 -8.42
N ASN A 87 -7.36 -1.70 -8.23
CA ASN A 87 -7.18 -3.14 -8.18
C ASN A 87 -7.86 -3.77 -6.95
N PHE A 88 -7.89 -3.10 -5.79
CA PHE A 88 -8.65 -3.59 -4.64
C PHE A 88 -10.17 -3.70 -4.92
N TRP A 89 -10.74 -2.83 -5.75
CA TRP A 89 -12.15 -2.95 -6.16
C TRP A 89 -12.39 -4.10 -7.12
N MET A 90 -11.39 -4.44 -7.95
CA MET A 90 -11.52 -5.45 -9.00
C MET A 90 -11.19 -6.87 -8.55
N THR A 91 -10.36 -7.03 -7.50
CA THR A 91 -9.73 -8.34 -7.24
C THR A 91 -10.52 -9.22 -6.28
N ASP A 92 -11.18 -8.69 -5.24
CA ASP A 92 -12.21 -9.42 -4.47
C ASP A 92 -12.87 -8.51 -3.39
N PRO A 93 -14.18 -8.22 -3.45
CA PRO A 93 -14.89 -7.50 -2.39
C PRO A 93 -14.89 -8.21 -1.03
N SER A 94 -14.66 -9.53 -1.02
CA SER A 94 -14.63 -10.35 0.20
C SER A 94 -13.24 -10.46 0.84
N ASN A 95 -12.20 -9.88 0.22
CA ASN A 95 -10.86 -9.90 0.79
C ASN A 95 -10.84 -9.22 2.18
N PRO A 96 -10.31 -9.90 3.22
CA PRO A 96 -10.26 -9.39 4.59
C PRO A 96 -9.55 -8.03 4.71
N VAL A 97 -8.47 -7.83 3.94
CA VAL A 97 -7.69 -6.57 3.91
C VAL A 97 -8.54 -5.42 3.36
N HIS A 98 -9.31 -5.68 2.31
CA HIS A 98 -10.21 -4.70 1.72
C HIS A 98 -11.35 -4.36 2.69
N LEU A 99 -11.98 -5.38 3.27
CA LEU A 99 -13.09 -5.21 4.19
C LEU A 99 -12.68 -4.40 5.44
N MET A 100 -11.51 -4.69 6.02
CA MET A 100 -10.99 -3.97 7.19
C MET A 100 -10.65 -2.51 6.88
N SER A 101 -10.08 -2.24 5.70
CA SER A 101 -9.69 -0.90 5.28
C SER A 101 -10.90 -0.03 4.90
N PHE A 102 -11.87 -0.60 4.19
CA PHE A 102 -13.08 0.12 3.77
C PHE A 102 -14.06 0.38 4.92
N SER A 103 -14.24 -0.62 5.81
CA SER A 103 -15.15 -0.47 6.96
C SER A 103 -14.64 0.52 8.02
N GLY A 104 -13.41 1.01 7.89
CA GLY A 104 -12.75 1.83 8.90
C GLY A 104 -12.44 1.06 10.20
N ALA A 105 -12.60 -0.27 10.20
CA ALA A 105 -12.30 -1.12 11.35
C ALA A 105 -10.80 -1.17 11.65
N ARG A 106 -9.97 -1.06 10.61
CA ARG A 106 -8.52 -0.89 10.73
C ARG A 106 -8.08 0.29 9.90
N GLU A 107 -7.59 1.32 10.58
CA GLU A 107 -7.21 2.56 9.93
C GLU A 107 -5.89 2.40 9.18
N ASN A 108 -5.86 3.06 8.02
CA ASN A 108 -4.71 3.42 7.20
C ASN A 108 -4.39 2.44 6.05
N ALA A 109 -5.01 2.70 4.90
CA ALA A 109 -4.62 2.16 3.59
C ALA A 109 -3.10 2.25 3.35
N SER A 110 -2.41 3.24 3.94
CA SER A 110 -0.95 3.35 3.90
C SER A 110 -0.22 2.12 4.47
N GLN A 111 -0.77 1.44 5.49
CA GLN A 111 -0.19 0.19 5.99
C GLN A 111 -0.37 -0.95 4.98
N VAL A 112 -1.53 -1.05 4.34
CA VAL A 112 -1.78 -2.04 3.29
C VAL A 112 -0.83 -1.82 2.11
N HIS A 113 -0.60 -0.56 1.72
CA HIS A 113 0.40 -0.22 0.70
C HIS A 113 1.82 -0.66 1.08
N GLN A 114 2.19 -0.63 2.36
CA GLN A 114 3.51 -1.12 2.81
C GLN A 114 3.65 -2.64 2.70
N PHE A 115 2.57 -3.40 2.90
CA PHE A 115 2.60 -4.86 2.79
C PHE A 115 2.56 -5.35 1.35
N VAL A 116 1.71 -4.75 0.53
CA VAL A 116 1.43 -5.22 -0.83
C VAL A 116 2.32 -4.52 -1.86
N GLY A 117 2.73 -3.28 -1.57
CA GLY A 117 3.34 -2.38 -2.53
C GLY A 117 4.84 -2.28 -2.34
N MET A 118 5.31 -1.06 -2.13
CA MET A 118 6.68 -0.76 -1.83
C MET A 118 6.76 -0.02 -0.50
N ARG A 119 7.79 -0.31 0.30
CA ARG A 119 8.01 0.35 1.59
C ARG A 119 8.42 1.83 1.47
N GLY A 120 8.54 2.34 0.25
CA GLY A 120 8.92 3.72 -0.03
C GLY A 120 10.36 4.04 0.36
N LEU A 121 10.72 5.31 0.23
CA LEU A 121 12.00 5.85 0.67
C LEU A 121 11.94 6.08 2.19
N MET A 122 12.87 5.50 2.93
CA MET A 122 13.07 5.78 4.34
C MET A 122 14.06 6.95 4.46
N SER A 123 13.69 7.96 5.23
CA SER A 123 14.64 9.00 5.63
C SER A 123 15.58 8.43 6.70
N ASP A 124 16.88 8.63 6.52
CA ASP A 124 17.85 8.44 7.60
C ASP A 124 17.60 9.54 8.65
N PHE A 125 17.45 9.13 9.91
CA PHE A 125 17.22 10.02 11.06
C PHE A 125 18.48 10.77 11.47
#